data_AF-A0A9C6E2V4-F1
#
_entry.id   AF-A0A9C6E2V4-F1
#
_cell.length_a   1.000
_cell.length_b   1.000
_cell.length_c   1.000
_cell.angle_alpha   90.00
_cell.angle_beta   90.00
_cell.angle_gamma   90.00
#
_symmetry.space_group_name_H-M   'P 1'
#
loop_
_entity.id
_entity.type
_entity.pdbx_description
1 polymer ?
#
loop_
_entity_poly.entity_id
_entity_poly.type
_entity_poly.pdbx_seq_one_letter_code
_entity_poly.pdbx_strand_id
1 'polypeptide(L)'
;MPLTKQQKHRLIIISAVIISLFLITASIYMHIRQKPHLGRMRHDNGRSMTNQNTDKLYKSVKSTANTDRQHFQMLTRQCLHCLCAMITGCQADGCDTNLPCNLYQISKSYWIEAGRPQVNDQNHKTYYNDYDETDKDINEFVTCARNRICSEQTINSYMQRYSRDCNQDGIIDCQDYIALQMLGQNDCMRQQMSATHISLMNECLKQHLQK
;
A
#
# COMPACT_ATOMS: atom_id res chain seq x y z
N MET A 1 -9.65 -40.28 47.28
CA MET A 1 -9.31 -39.55 48.53
C MET A 1 -9.99 -38.19 48.50
N PRO A 2 -10.78 -37.81 49.53
CA PRO A 2 -11.41 -36.50 49.56
C PRO A 2 -10.34 -35.41 49.72
N LEU A 3 -10.34 -34.44 48.82
CA LEU A 3 -9.39 -33.32 48.84
C LEU A 3 -9.62 -32.46 50.10
N THR A 4 -8.55 -32.14 50.83
CA THR A 4 -8.65 -31.32 52.04
C THR A 4 -9.13 -29.91 51.70
N LYS A 5 -9.81 -29.24 52.64
CA LYS A 5 -10.35 -27.87 52.47
C LYS A 5 -9.27 -26.88 51.99
N GLN A 6 -8.05 -27.04 52.51
CA GLN A 6 -6.88 -26.24 52.13
C GLN A 6 -6.44 -26.50 50.67
N GLN A 7 -6.45 -27.75 50.22
CA GLN A 7 -6.12 -28.09 48.82
C GLN A 7 -7.16 -27.56 47.84
N LYS A 8 -8.46 -27.61 48.19
CA LYS A 8 -9.53 -27.01 47.38
C LYS A 8 -9.35 -25.49 47.24
N HIS A 9 -9.02 -24.82 48.34
CA HIS A 9 -8.75 -23.38 48.33
C HIS A 9 -7.56 -23.02 47.44
N ARG A 10 -6.46 -23.80 47.50
CA ARG A 10 -5.30 -23.60 46.61
C ARG A 10 -5.65 -23.84 45.14
N LEU A 11 -6.48 -24.83 44.84
CA LEU A 11 -6.93 -25.11 43.48
C LEU A 11 -7.74 -23.94 42.89
N ILE A 12 -8.62 -23.35 43.70
CA ILE A 12 -9.44 -22.19 43.31
C ILE A 12 -8.55 -20.96 43.04
N ILE A 13 -7.54 -20.71 43.88
CA ILE A 13 -6.61 -19.60 43.65
C ILE A 13 -5.82 -19.81 42.36
N ILE A 14 -5.30 -21.02 42.12
CA ILE A 14 -4.51 -21.33 40.92
C ILE A 14 -5.35 -21.18 39.66
N SER A 15 -6.59 -21.69 39.65
CA SER A 15 -7.47 -21.54 38.48
C SER A 15 -7.82 -20.07 38.22
N ALA A 16 -8.08 -19.28 39.27
CA ALA A 16 -8.36 -17.85 39.13
C ALA A 16 -7.17 -17.07 38.54
N VAL A 17 -5.94 -17.37 38.96
CA VAL A 17 -4.73 -16.74 38.42
C VAL A 17 -4.53 -17.09 36.95
N ILE A 18 -4.71 -18.36 36.57
CA ILE A 18 -4.57 -18.81 35.18
C ILE A 18 -5.61 -18.13 34.29
N ILE A 19 -6.88 -18.09 34.71
CA ILE A 19 -7.94 -17.41 33.95
C ILE A 19 -7.61 -15.93 33.79
N SER A 20 -7.14 -15.27 34.85
CA SER A 20 -6.76 -13.86 34.79
C SER A 20 -5.63 -13.60 33.80
N LEU A 21 -4.60 -14.46 33.75
CA LEU A 21 -3.51 -14.36 32.79
C LEU A 21 -3.99 -14.56 31.34
N PHE A 22 -4.91 -15.50 31.10
CA PHE A 22 -5.51 -15.67 29.78
C PHE A 22 -6.32 -14.45 29.35
N LEU A 23 -7.11 -13.86 30.25
CA LEU A 23 -7.89 -12.65 29.94
C LEU A 23 -7.00 -11.43 29.66
N ILE A 24 -5.93 -11.25 30.44
CA ILE A 24 -4.98 -10.15 30.23
C ILE A 24 -4.25 -10.34 28.89
N THR A 25 -3.73 -11.54 28.62
CA THR A 25 -3.04 -11.82 27.34
C THR A 25 -3.97 -11.70 26.15
N ALA A 26 -5.22 -12.15 26.24
CA ALA A 26 -6.23 -11.98 25.20
C ALA A 26 -6.60 -10.50 24.98
N SER A 27 -6.75 -9.71 26.05
CA SER A 27 -7.02 -8.27 25.96
C SER A 27 -5.88 -7.52 25.29
N ILE A 28 -4.63 -7.81 25.66
CA ILE A 28 -3.45 -7.22 25.03
C ILE A 28 -3.36 -7.66 23.57
N TYR A 29 -3.59 -8.93 23.28
CA TYR A 29 -3.58 -9.46 21.92
C TYR A 29 -4.64 -8.80 21.04
N MET A 30 -5.85 -8.57 21.57
CA MET A 30 -6.92 -7.84 20.86
C MET A 30 -6.54 -6.38 20.59
N HIS A 31 -5.86 -5.71 21.52
CA HIS A 31 -5.36 -4.35 21.31
C HIS A 31 -4.20 -4.27 20.31
N ILE A 32 -3.33 -5.27 20.24
CA ILE A 32 -2.24 -5.34 19.25
C ILE A 32 -2.81 -5.67 17.86
N ARG A 33 -3.89 -6.45 17.79
CA ARG A 33 -4.56 -6.80 16.53
C ARG A 33 -5.52 -5.72 16.03
N GLN A 34 -6.08 -4.90 16.93
CA GLN A 34 -6.70 -3.64 16.55
C GLN A 34 -5.60 -2.74 16.01
N LYS A 35 -5.55 -2.60 14.68
CA LYS A 35 -4.69 -1.60 14.03
C LYS A 35 -4.90 -0.29 14.78
N PRO A 36 -3.85 0.40 15.27
CA PRO A 36 -4.05 1.69 15.91
C PRO A 36 -4.75 2.58 14.89
N HIS A 37 -6.02 2.89 15.17
CA HIS A 37 -6.81 3.86 14.43
C HIS A 37 -6.27 5.24 14.79
N LEU A 38 -4.99 5.50 14.49
CA LEU A 38 -4.45 6.85 14.45
C LEU A 38 -4.93 7.46 13.13
N GLY A 39 -6.23 7.76 13.11
CA GLY A 39 -6.79 8.74 12.20
C GLY A 39 -5.98 10.02 12.36
N ARG A 40 -5.26 10.37 11.31
CA ARG A 40 -4.51 11.62 11.23
C ARG A 40 -5.55 12.74 11.20
N MET A 41 -5.84 13.37 12.34
CA MET A 41 -6.65 14.59 12.37
C MET A 41 -5.94 15.64 11.52
N ARG A 42 -6.51 15.92 10.35
CA ARG A 42 -6.05 16.99 9.47
C ARG A 42 -6.80 18.26 9.89
N HIS A 43 -6.08 19.24 10.41
CA HIS A 43 -6.60 20.57 10.64
C HIS A 43 -6.74 21.24 9.27
N ASP A 44 -7.97 21.45 8.84
CA ASP A 44 -8.30 22.06 7.55
C ASP A 44 -8.23 23.59 7.71
N ASN A 45 -7.13 24.20 7.27
CA ASN A 45 -7.09 25.63 6.99
C ASN A 45 -7.24 25.79 5.47
N GLY A 46 -8.44 26.18 5.08
CA GLY A 46 -8.84 26.30 3.70
C GLY A 46 -7.93 27.21 2.86
N ARG A 47 -7.59 26.72 1.67
CA ARG A 47 -7.33 27.57 0.51
C ARG A 47 -7.75 26.85 -0.76
N SER A 48 -8.96 27.17 -1.21
CA SER A 48 -9.42 26.87 -2.56
C SER A 48 -8.50 27.60 -3.55
N MET A 49 -7.83 26.84 -4.41
CA MET A 49 -7.29 27.36 -5.67
C MET A 49 -7.73 26.43 -6.80
N THR A 50 -8.79 26.83 -7.46
CA THR A 50 -9.10 26.41 -8.83
C THR A 50 -7.99 26.90 -9.76
N ASN A 51 -7.36 26.02 -10.55
CA ASN A 51 -7.06 26.39 -11.94
C ASN A 51 -6.77 25.20 -12.87
N GLN A 52 -7.35 25.33 -14.05
CA GLN A 52 -7.20 24.50 -15.23
C GLN A 52 -5.79 24.66 -15.82
N ASN A 53 -5.25 23.60 -16.46
CA ASN A 53 -4.00 23.49 -17.23
C ASN A 53 -2.88 22.63 -16.60
N THR A 54 -3.10 21.32 -16.52
CA THR A 54 -2.05 20.34 -16.22
C THR A 54 -1.16 19.96 -17.43
N ASP A 55 -1.48 20.42 -18.65
CA ASP A 55 -0.71 20.09 -19.86
C ASP A 55 0.49 21.01 -20.14
N LYS A 56 0.59 22.16 -19.47
CA LYS A 56 1.70 23.12 -19.71
C LYS A 56 2.90 22.97 -18.77
N LEU A 57 2.75 22.27 -17.64
CA LEU A 57 3.83 22.10 -16.65
C LEU A 57 4.78 20.93 -17.01
N TYR A 58 4.34 19.99 -17.84
CA TYR A 58 5.14 18.85 -18.29
C TYR A 58 6.20 19.18 -19.36
N LYS A 59 6.11 20.36 -20.00
CA LYS A 59 7.00 20.76 -21.10
C LYS A 59 8.22 21.60 -20.71
N SER A 60 8.43 21.93 -19.43
CA SER A 60 9.55 22.81 -19.02
C SER A 60 10.74 22.11 -18.39
N VAL A 61 10.73 20.78 -18.18
CA VAL A 61 11.87 20.08 -17.58
C VAL A 61 12.71 19.45 -18.69
N LYS A 62 13.50 20.28 -19.38
CA LYS A 62 14.66 19.82 -20.16
C LYS A 62 15.93 20.50 -19.63
N SER A 63 16.75 19.67 -18.98
CA SER A 63 18.21 19.72 -18.82
C SER A 63 18.85 20.97 -18.22
N THR A 64 19.30 20.85 -16.97
CA THR A 64 20.70 21.14 -16.58
C THR A 64 21.07 20.27 -15.37
N ALA A 65 22.24 19.63 -15.45
CA ALA A 65 22.71 18.58 -14.56
C ALA A 65 23.29 19.08 -13.22
N ASN A 66 23.31 18.14 -12.26
CA ASN A 66 24.16 18.02 -11.06
C ASN A 66 23.89 18.96 -9.87
N THR A 67 23.24 18.42 -8.81
CA THR A 67 23.93 17.88 -7.61
C THR A 67 22.87 17.31 -6.63
N ASP A 68 23.02 16.02 -6.33
CA ASP A 68 22.60 15.22 -5.18
C ASP A 68 21.27 15.42 -4.42
N ARG A 69 20.54 14.28 -4.36
CA ARG A 69 19.66 13.80 -3.28
C ARG A 69 18.75 14.83 -2.61
N GLN A 70 17.48 14.80 -3.00
CA GLN A 70 16.30 14.54 -2.15
C GLN A 70 15.08 15.28 -2.69
N HIS A 71 14.39 14.70 -3.66
CA HIS A 71 12.93 14.82 -3.76
C HIS A 71 12.39 13.88 -4.83
N PHE A 72 11.83 12.77 -4.36
CA PHE A 72 10.60 12.17 -4.84
C PHE A 72 10.14 12.64 -6.24
N GLN A 73 10.77 12.09 -7.29
CA GLN A 73 10.07 12.00 -8.56
C GLN A 73 8.88 11.07 -8.29
N MET A 74 7.65 11.56 -8.47
CA MET A 74 6.56 10.64 -8.78
C MET A 74 7.10 9.59 -9.74
N LEU A 75 6.78 8.31 -9.52
CA LEU A 75 7.23 7.25 -10.42
C LEU A 75 6.94 7.73 -11.84
N THR A 76 7.98 7.77 -12.66
CA THR A 76 7.85 8.25 -14.02
C THR A 76 6.77 7.42 -14.71
N ARG A 77 6.05 7.99 -15.68
CA ARG A 77 5.04 7.23 -16.44
C ARG A 77 5.65 5.96 -17.06
N GLN A 78 6.92 6.03 -17.42
CA GLN A 78 7.74 4.91 -17.88
C GLN A 78 7.88 3.84 -16.80
N CYS A 79 8.23 4.21 -15.57
CA CYS A 79 8.35 3.28 -14.46
C CYS A 79 7.02 2.61 -14.13
N LEU A 80 5.92 3.38 -14.07
CA LEU A 80 4.58 2.84 -13.86
C LEU A 80 4.15 1.88 -14.97
N HIS A 81 4.54 2.15 -16.23
CA HIS A 81 4.29 1.23 -17.33
C HIS A 81 5.02 -0.09 -17.14
N CYS A 82 6.32 -0.06 -16.85
CA CYS A 82 7.07 -1.29 -16.60
C CYS A 82 6.55 -2.06 -15.39
N LEU A 83 6.09 -1.37 -14.36
CA LEU A 83 5.47 -2.00 -13.20
C LEU A 83 4.20 -2.77 -13.58
N CYS A 84 3.27 -2.22 -14.38
CA CYS A 84 2.12 -3.02 -14.84
C CYS A 84 2.51 -4.12 -15.84
N ALA A 85 3.50 -3.88 -16.70
CA ALA A 85 3.94 -4.86 -17.68
C ALA A 85 4.47 -6.13 -17.00
N MET A 86 5.21 -5.94 -15.90
CA MET A 86 5.76 -7.03 -15.09
C MET A 86 4.70 -7.83 -14.32
N ILE A 87 3.57 -7.22 -13.97
CA ILE A 87 2.56 -7.83 -13.09
C ILE A 87 1.39 -8.43 -13.88
N THR A 88 0.87 -7.68 -14.84
CA THR A 88 -0.36 -8.01 -15.59
C THR A 88 -0.18 -7.89 -17.10
N GLY A 89 1.01 -7.57 -17.60
CA GLY A 89 1.18 -7.16 -19.00
C GLY A 89 0.48 -5.83 -19.33
N CYS A 90 0.14 -5.02 -18.31
CA CYS A 90 -0.74 -3.86 -18.42
C CYS A 90 -2.12 -4.18 -19.04
N GLN A 91 -2.53 -5.45 -19.01
CA GLN A 91 -3.86 -5.86 -19.42
C GLN A 91 -4.76 -5.84 -18.19
N ALA A 92 -5.95 -5.25 -18.32
CA ALA A 92 -6.97 -5.29 -17.27
C ALA A 92 -7.71 -6.64 -17.27
N ASP A 93 -7.00 -7.73 -17.57
CA ASP A 93 -7.60 -9.05 -17.75
C ASP A 93 -7.78 -9.75 -16.39
N GLY A 94 -8.92 -10.43 -16.23
CA GLY A 94 -9.35 -10.99 -14.94
C GLY A 94 -10.42 -10.18 -14.20
N CYS A 95 -11.20 -9.36 -14.92
CA CYS A 95 -12.44 -8.76 -14.41
C CYS A 95 -13.51 -9.84 -14.12
N ASP A 96 -13.32 -10.65 -13.09
CA ASP A 96 -14.41 -11.44 -12.53
C ASP A 96 -15.19 -10.59 -11.54
N THR A 97 -16.44 -10.94 -11.30
CA THR A 97 -17.40 -10.24 -10.43
C THR A 97 -16.88 -10.00 -9.00
N ASN A 98 -15.89 -10.78 -8.54
CA ASN A 98 -15.36 -10.78 -7.18
C ASN A 98 -13.98 -10.11 -7.01
N LEU A 99 -13.27 -9.76 -8.09
CA LEU A 99 -11.96 -9.10 -8.00
C LEU A 99 -11.95 -7.81 -8.85
N PRO A 100 -11.57 -6.64 -8.29
CA PRO A 100 -11.48 -5.43 -9.09
C PRO A 100 -10.49 -5.61 -10.25
N CYS A 101 -10.85 -5.11 -11.44
CA CYS A 101 -9.94 -4.98 -12.58
C CYS A 101 -8.72 -4.16 -12.15
N ASN A 102 -7.60 -4.82 -11.85
CA ASN A 102 -6.51 -4.23 -11.09
C ASN A 102 -5.19 -4.38 -11.84
N LEU A 103 -4.88 -3.36 -12.67
CA LEU A 103 -3.68 -3.30 -13.54
C LEU A 103 -2.36 -3.57 -12.80
N TYR A 104 -2.32 -3.31 -11.50
CA TYR A 104 -1.11 -3.34 -10.69
C TYR A 104 -1.17 -4.36 -9.55
N GLN A 105 -2.23 -5.17 -9.50
CA GLN A 105 -2.53 -6.12 -8.42
C GLN A 105 -2.41 -5.52 -7.00
N ILE A 106 -2.82 -4.26 -6.84
CA ILE A 106 -2.88 -3.58 -5.53
C ILE A 106 -3.85 -4.30 -4.60
N SER A 107 -3.37 -4.76 -3.45
CA SER A 107 -4.21 -5.35 -2.41
C SER A 107 -4.85 -4.27 -1.51
N LYS A 108 -5.90 -4.63 -0.76
CA LYS A 108 -6.53 -3.71 0.20
C LYS A 108 -5.54 -3.23 1.26
N SER A 109 -4.67 -4.11 1.76
CA SER A 109 -3.64 -3.71 2.74
C SER A 109 -2.65 -2.72 2.14
N TYR A 110 -2.19 -2.95 0.90
CA TYR A 110 -1.31 -2.03 0.19
C TYR A 110 -1.95 -0.64 0.06
N TRP A 111 -3.22 -0.57 -0.35
CA TRP A 111 -3.98 0.68 -0.45
C TRP A 111 -4.14 1.41 0.89
N ILE A 112 -4.39 0.66 1.98
CA ILE A 112 -4.45 1.22 3.34
C ILE A 112 -3.10 1.81 3.74
N GLU A 113 -2.01 1.08 3.49
CA GLU A 113 -0.65 1.50 3.83
C GLU A 113 -0.20 2.72 3.01
N ALA A 114 -0.70 2.84 1.78
CA ALA A 114 -0.54 4.00 0.90
C ALA A 114 -1.37 5.23 1.34
N GLY A 115 -2.20 5.12 2.37
CA GLY A 115 -2.97 6.25 2.90
C GLY A 115 -4.37 6.40 2.32
N ARG A 116 -4.92 5.34 1.71
CA ARG A 116 -6.32 5.27 1.25
C ARG A 116 -6.70 6.36 0.24
N PRO A 117 -5.93 6.54 -0.85
CA PRO A 117 -6.31 7.51 -1.88
C PRO A 117 -7.68 7.16 -2.45
N GLN A 118 -8.45 8.21 -2.74
CA GLN A 118 -9.81 8.11 -3.27
C GLN A 118 -9.83 8.57 -4.71
N VAL A 119 -10.82 8.13 -5.47
CA VAL A 119 -11.04 8.65 -6.83
C VAL A 119 -11.54 10.09 -6.71
N ASN A 120 -10.76 11.05 -7.21
CA ASN A 120 -11.15 12.46 -7.30
C ASN A 120 -12.12 12.66 -8.47
N ASP A 121 -13.33 12.15 -8.36
CA ASP A 121 -14.38 12.44 -9.33
C ASP A 121 -15.38 13.41 -8.69
N GLN A 122 -15.53 14.60 -9.29
CA GLN A 122 -16.60 15.53 -8.93
C GLN A 122 -18.00 14.92 -9.12
N ASN A 123 -18.10 13.79 -9.82
CA ASN A 123 -19.30 13.00 -10.05
C ASN A 123 -19.41 11.73 -9.18
N HIS A 124 -18.43 11.40 -8.32
CA HIS A 124 -18.58 10.30 -7.37
C HIS A 124 -19.35 10.75 -6.13
N LYS A 125 -20.57 11.24 -6.35
CA LYS A 125 -21.59 11.35 -5.31
C LYS A 125 -22.29 10.00 -5.19
N THR A 126 -21.53 8.94 -4.93
CA THR A 126 -22.10 7.62 -4.65
C THR A 126 -22.72 7.70 -3.26
N TYR A 127 -24.02 7.89 -3.26
CA TYR A 127 -24.92 7.85 -2.13
C TYR A 127 -24.86 6.44 -1.51
N TYR A 128 -23.96 6.24 -0.55
CA TYR A 128 -23.98 5.05 0.29
C TYR A 128 -24.88 5.32 1.48
N ASN A 129 -25.99 4.59 1.53
CA ASN A 129 -26.84 4.53 2.70
C ASN A 129 -26.04 3.93 3.86
N ASP A 130 -26.16 4.58 5.01
CA ASP A 130 -25.73 4.17 6.35
C ASP A 130 -25.79 2.65 6.59
N TYR A 131 -24.72 1.92 6.25
CA TYR A 131 -24.54 0.52 6.63
C TYR A 131 -23.04 0.25 6.78
N ASP A 132 -22.65 -0.13 7.99
CA ASP A 132 -21.40 -0.77 8.42
C ASP A 132 -20.08 -0.20 7.85
N GLU A 133 -19.29 0.44 8.72
CA GLU A 133 -17.95 0.98 8.41
C GLU A 133 -17.01 -0.07 7.78
N THR A 134 -17.26 -1.36 8.00
CA THR A 134 -16.49 -2.45 7.37
C THR A 134 -16.71 -2.56 5.84
N ASP A 135 -17.87 -2.13 5.33
CA ASP A 135 -18.21 -2.18 3.90
C ASP A 135 -17.69 -0.95 3.13
N LYS A 136 -17.66 0.22 3.78
CA LYS A 136 -17.13 1.46 3.18
C LYS A 136 -15.69 1.30 2.67
N ASP A 137 -14.82 0.75 3.50
CA ASP A 137 -13.42 0.51 3.17
C ASP A 137 -13.23 -0.47 2.00
N ILE A 138 -14.15 -1.43 1.83
CA ILE A 138 -14.11 -2.38 0.70
C ILE A 138 -14.52 -1.65 -0.57
N ASN A 139 -15.62 -0.90 -0.53
CA ASN A 139 -16.14 -0.17 -1.68
C ASN A 139 -15.15 0.90 -2.18
N GLU A 140 -14.54 1.67 -1.28
CA GLU A 140 -13.53 2.67 -1.63
C GLU A 140 -12.27 2.04 -2.25
N PHE A 141 -11.76 0.95 -1.64
CA PHE A 141 -10.64 0.20 -2.18
C PHE A 141 -10.95 -0.35 -3.58
N VAL A 142 -12.08 -1.04 -3.76
CA VAL A 142 -12.49 -1.63 -5.05
C VAL A 142 -12.63 -0.54 -6.11
N THR A 143 -13.22 0.60 -5.75
CA THR A 143 -13.36 1.76 -6.63
C THR A 143 -12.01 2.33 -7.04
N CYS A 144 -11.08 2.50 -6.08
CA CYS A 144 -9.73 2.99 -6.36
C CYS A 144 -8.92 2.01 -7.21
N ALA A 145 -8.92 0.72 -6.86
CA ALA A 145 -8.14 -0.31 -7.55
C ALA A 145 -8.54 -0.45 -9.04
N ARG A 146 -9.82 -0.21 -9.36
CA ARG A 146 -10.34 -0.16 -10.75
C ARG A 146 -10.00 1.11 -11.50
N ASN A 147 -9.67 2.20 -10.81
CA ASN A 147 -9.34 3.48 -11.41
C ASN A 147 -7.82 3.61 -11.59
N ARG A 148 -7.37 3.70 -12.84
CA ARG A 148 -5.94 3.82 -13.16
C ARG A 148 -5.24 4.95 -12.39
N ILE A 149 -5.84 6.14 -12.33
CA ILE A 149 -5.23 7.31 -11.68
C ILE A 149 -5.13 7.07 -10.17
N CYS A 150 -6.17 6.53 -9.54
CA CYS A 150 -6.15 6.23 -8.10
C CYS A 150 -5.16 5.11 -7.76
N SER A 151 -5.06 4.09 -8.61
CA SER A 151 -4.05 3.03 -8.47
C SER A 151 -2.62 3.56 -8.63
N GLU A 152 -2.36 4.42 -9.60
CA GLU A 152 -1.06 5.08 -9.75
C GLU A 152 -0.74 5.98 -8.54
N GLN A 153 -1.74 6.70 -7.98
CA GLN A 153 -1.57 7.47 -6.74
C GLN A 153 -1.27 6.57 -5.53
N THR A 154 -1.91 5.40 -5.47
CA THR A 154 -1.68 4.39 -4.44
C THR A 154 -0.24 3.90 -4.48
N ILE A 155 0.26 3.51 -5.65
CA ILE A 155 1.65 3.08 -5.85
C ILE A 155 2.60 4.21 -5.48
N ASN A 156 2.37 5.41 -6.01
CA ASN A 156 3.22 6.56 -5.67
C ASN A 156 3.31 6.76 -4.17
N SER A 157 2.17 6.80 -3.47
CA SER A 157 2.12 7.01 -2.02
C SER A 157 2.81 5.89 -1.22
N TYR A 158 2.63 4.64 -1.66
CA TYR A 158 3.32 3.49 -1.09
C TYR A 158 4.84 3.60 -1.27
N MET A 159 5.30 3.95 -2.47
CA MET A 159 6.72 4.08 -2.76
C MET A 159 7.36 5.24 -1.97
N GLN A 160 6.71 6.40 -1.79
CA GLN A 160 7.29 7.44 -0.90
C GLN A 160 7.43 6.96 0.54
N ARG A 161 6.52 6.08 0.99
CA ARG A 161 6.53 5.58 2.36
C ARG A 161 7.57 4.49 2.59
N TYR A 162 7.79 3.63 1.59
CA TYR A 162 8.56 2.40 1.76
C TYR A 162 9.78 2.30 0.85
N SER A 163 10.10 3.33 0.05
CA SER A 163 11.28 3.35 -0.81
C SER A 163 12.56 3.00 -0.05
N ARG A 164 13.32 2.06 -0.59
CA ARG A 164 14.63 1.63 -0.14
C ARG A 164 15.35 0.94 -1.30
N ASP A 165 16.65 0.85 -1.20
CA ASP A 165 17.50 0.10 -2.12
C ASP A 165 17.26 -1.41 -1.88
N CYS A 166 16.42 -2.01 -2.72
CA CYS A 166 16.03 -3.40 -2.64
C CYS A 166 17.03 -4.29 -3.40
N ASN A 167 17.61 -3.80 -4.51
CA ASN A 167 18.56 -4.56 -5.31
C ASN A 167 20.03 -4.44 -4.81
N GLN A 168 20.27 -3.58 -3.83
CA GLN A 168 21.57 -3.30 -3.17
C GLN A 168 22.62 -2.71 -4.11
N ASP A 169 22.20 -1.94 -5.11
CA ASP A 169 23.11 -1.27 -6.06
C ASP A 169 23.58 0.13 -5.60
N GLY A 170 23.08 0.60 -4.46
CA GLY A 170 23.41 1.90 -3.85
C GLY A 170 22.54 3.06 -4.33
N ILE A 171 21.60 2.82 -5.25
CA ILE A 171 20.67 3.79 -5.81
C ILE A 171 19.25 3.36 -5.44
N ILE A 172 18.32 4.32 -5.31
CA ILE A 172 16.90 4.02 -5.19
C ILE A 172 16.24 4.49 -6.48
N ASP A 173 15.90 3.56 -7.35
CA ASP A 173 15.32 3.84 -8.66
C ASP A 173 14.08 2.97 -8.99
N CYS A 174 13.71 2.92 -10.27
CA CYS A 174 12.55 2.15 -10.70
C CYS A 174 12.70 0.64 -10.47
N GLN A 175 13.92 0.10 -10.53
CA GLN A 175 14.18 -1.32 -10.26
C GLN A 175 13.80 -1.64 -8.81
N ASP A 176 14.11 -0.76 -7.87
CA ASP A 176 13.73 -0.92 -6.47
C ASP A 176 12.23 -0.84 -6.27
N TYR A 177 11.54 0.05 -6.97
CA TYR A 177 10.09 0.15 -6.88
C TYR A 177 9.40 -1.08 -7.45
N ILE A 178 9.90 -1.65 -8.55
CA ILE A 178 9.38 -2.91 -9.11
C ILE A 178 9.68 -4.06 -8.15
N ALA A 179 10.90 -4.16 -7.60
CA ALA A 179 11.26 -5.16 -6.61
C ALA A 179 10.40 -5.06 -5.34
N LEU A 180 10.17 -3.85 -4.85
CA LEU A 180 9.32 -3.57 -3.70
C LEU A 180 7.86 -3.97 -3.94
N GLN A 181 7.35 -3.74 -5.15
CA GLN A 181 6.00 -4.17 -5.54
C GLN A 181 5.87 -5.69 -5.58
N MET A 182 6.87 -6.38 -6.16
CA MET A 182 6.83 -7.83 -6.37
C MET A 182 7.12 -8.64 -5.10
N LEU A 183 8.07 -8.17 -4.28
CA LEU A 183 8.54 -8.87 -3.09
C LEU A 183 7.88 -8.35 -1.81
N GLY A 184 7.29 -7.15 -1.85
CA GLY A 184 6.67 -6.51 -0.69
C GLY A 184 7.69 -5.90 0.28
N GLN A 185 7.16 -5.21 1.30
CA GLN A 185 7.97 -4.35 2.18
C GLN A 185 9.10 -5.12 2.86
N ASN A 186 8.76 -6.27 3.43
CA ASN A 186 9.66 -6.99 4.32
C ASN A 186 10.73 -7.77 3.57
N ASP A 187 10.42 -8.29 2.38
CA ASP A 187 11.26 -9.24 1.67
C ASP A 187 12.10 -8.61 0.56
N CYS A 188 11.85 -7.37 0.13
CA CYS A 188 12.57 -6.79 -1.00
C CYS A 188 14.11 -6.72 -0.83
N MET A 189 14.60 -6.61 0.41
CA MET A 189 16.05 -6.62 0.71
C MET A 189 16.60 -8.02 1.03
N ARG A 190 15.72 -8.99 1.29
CA ARG A 190 16.07 -10.35 1.75
C ARG A 190 15.98 -11.38 0.63
N GLN A 191 15.20 -11.08 -0.40
CA GLN A 191 14.98 -11.94 -1.55
C GLN A 191 15.34 -11.20 -2.82
N GLN A 192 15.75 -11.95 -3.83
CA GLN A 192 16.02 -11.42 -5.15
C GLN A 192 14.92 -11.86 -6.11
N MET A 193 14.51 -10.96 -7.01
CA MET A 193 13.63 -11.34 -8.11
C MET A 193 14.28 -12.44 -8.96
N SER A 194 13.47 -13.32 -9.55
CA SER A 194 14.02 -14.35 -10.44
C SER A 194 14.72 -13.72 -11.66
N ALA A 195 15.71 -14.42 -12.21
CA ALA A 195 16.47 -13.93 -13.38
C ALA A 195 15.55 -13.57 -14.56
N THR A 196 14.46 -14.33 -14.76
CA THR A 196 13.45 -14.04 -15.78
C THR A 196 12.77 -12.69 -15.54
N HIS A 197 12.33 -12.41 -14.31
CA HIS A 197 11.70 -11.14 -13.99
C HIS A 197 12.67 -9.97 -14.10
N ILE A 198 13.92 -10.15 -13.67
CA ILE A 198 14.97 -9.14 -13.82
C ILE A 198 15.21 -8.83 -15.31
N SER A 199 15.31 -9.86 -16.15
CA SER A 199 15.50 -9.66 -17.60
C SER A 199 14.35 -8.92 -18.25
N LEU A 200 13.10 -9.28 -17.92
CA LEU A 200 11.90 -8.61 -18.45
C LEU A 200 11.82 -7.16 -17.98
N MET A 201 12.13 -6.91 -16.70
CA MET A 201 12.18 -5.57 -16.13
C MET A 201 13.20 -4.71 -16.85
N ASN A 202 14.43 -5.19 -16.99
CA ASN A 202 15.52 -4.45 -17.63
C ASN A 202 15.21 -4.15 -19.10
N GLU A 203 14.60 -5.09 -19.82
CA GLU A 203 14.17 -4.87 -21.20
C GLU A 203 13.12 -3.76 -21.29
N CYS A 204 12.10 -3.78 -20.44
CA CYS A 204 11.09 -2.72 -20.41
C CYS A 204 11.70 -1.35 -20.08
N LEU A 205 12.54 -1.29 -19.05
CA LEU A 205 13.18 -0.03 -18.63
C LEU A 205 14.07 0.52 -19.73
N LYS A 206 14.82 -0.33 -20.43
CA LYS A 206 15.68 0.07 -21.55
C LYS A 206 14.88 0.72 -22.68
N GLN A 207 13.71 0.18 -23.03
CA GLN A 207 12.85 0.74 -24.08
C GLN A 207 12.33 2.15 -23.77
N HIS A 208 12.26 2.50 -22.48
CA HIS A 208 11.62 3.73 -22.02
C HIS A 208 12.57 4.77 -21.40
N LEU A 209 13.77 4.38 -20.96
CA LEU A 209 14.77 5.28 -20.35
C LEU A 209 15.86 5.74 -21.35
N GLN A 210 15.92 5.17 -22.56
CA GLN A 210 16.93 5.50 -23.58
C GLN A 210 16.40 6.38 -24.75
N LYS A 211 15.25 7.05 -24.59
CA LYS A 211 14.68 8.00 -25.56
C LYS A 211 14.46 9.36 -24.94
#